data_AF-A0A4Y8SE61-F1
#
_entry.id   AF-A0A4Y8SE61-F1
#
_cell.length_a   1.000
_cell.length_b   1.000
_cell.length_c   1.000
_cell.angle_alpha   90.00
_cell.angle_beta   90.00
_cell.angle_gamma   90.00
#
_symmetry.space_group_name_H-M   'P 1'
#
loop_
_entity.id
_entity.type
_entity.pdbx_description
1 polymer ?
#
loop_
_entity_poly.entity_id
_entity_poly.type
_entity_poly.pdbx_seq_one_letter_code
_entity_poly.pdbx_strand_id
1 'polypeptide(L)'
;MKNFFLMLCLTCSFYIGHAQKTSSIAITLKNITDINVEQLNFFEQPRSYNLERPSDDELRILLKRGYNLPRSAFFNVSKIDDHHYLLKYRSDKPEMVYLNYRPIYITPGDSVQLTYKMVGPDWNSDQDSLIAYGKNSSNYMFSNYMFNRTLSKHKPDSKNVKYDQNVQHFYDDLVKFYQMNDDFLQPLFTKKGCAKPLIDYLSRKRRIDFLFDLYYYEQEFQENKHPQLAKFGSLIDSAFTNTKFNPADTSLSFAMENVFRGYFKRLVNVKFNHLTSRKDYDRLYSDIKNYPNPFIREYFLYFFAMNYYKDPQNANAADVDALVEESKNANIRKAFKDRI
;
A
#
# COMPACT_ATOMS: atom_id res chain seq x y z
N MET A 1 11.75 26.60 56.01
CA MET A 1 12.20 26.49 54.60
C MET A 1 12.75 25.10 54.30
N LYS A 2 11.92 24.06 54.22
CA LYS A 2 12.35 22.70 53.79
C LYS A 2 11.31 21.90 52.97
N ASN A 3 10.16 22.50 52.60
CA ASN A 3 9.10 21.79 51.88
C ASN A 3 8.78 22.35 50.49
N PHE A 4 9.63 23.21 49.92
CA PHE A 4 9.39 23.80 48.58
C PHE A 4 10.26 23.20 47.46
N PHE A 5 11.17 22.28 47.77
CA PHE A 5 12.11 21.71 46.79
C PHE A 5 11.73 20.31 46.27
N LEU A 6 10.72 19.66 46.86
CA LEU A 6 10.30 18.30 46.46
C LEU A 6 9.16 18.29 45.42
N MET A 7 8.61 19.45 45.06
CA MET A 7 7.46 19.59 44.16
C MET A 7 7.84 20.16 42.78
N LEU A 8 9.11 20.04 42.39
CA LEU A 8 9.61 20.38 41.05
C LEU A 8 10.23 19.19 40.30
N CYS A 9 10.24 18.00 40.92
CA CYS A 9 10.73 16.76 40.31
C CYS A 9 9.62 15.78 39.89
N LEU A 10 8.33 16.16 40.01
CA LEU A 10 7.18 15.29 39.71
C LEU A 10 6.27 15.78 38.57
N THR A 11 6.74 16.73 37.75
CA THR A 11 6.06 17.13 36.50
C THR A 11 6.94 17.02 35.26
N CYS A 12 7.96 16.15 35.29
CA CYS A 12 8.43 15.53 34.04
C CYS A 12 7.51 14.34 33.77
N SER A 13 6.26 14.66 33.42
CA SER A 13 5.39 13.76 32.70
C SER A 13 6.22 13.13 31.58
N PHE A 14 6.13 11.80 31.47
CA PHE A 14 6.67 11.02 30.36
C PHE A 14 6.10 11.53 29.03
N TYR A 15 6.61 12.66 28.54
CA TYR A 15 6.69 12.93 27.12
C TYR A 15 7.81 12.03 26.62
N ILE A 16 7.48 10.77 26.34
CA ILE A 16 8.21 10.01 25.32
C ILE A 16 7.85 10.69 24.00
N GLY A 17 8.36 11.92 23.82
CA GLY A 17 8.42 12.52 22.50
C GLY A 17 9.31 11.59 21.72
N HIS A 18 8.73 10.82 20.79
CA HIS A 18 9.48 9.95 19.92
C HIS A 18 10.52 10.80 19.17
N ALA A 19 11.75 10.80 19.67
CA ALA A 19 12.82 11.60 19.10
C ALA A 19 13.07 11.11 17.67
N GLN A 20 12.83 11.99 16.69
CA GLN A 20 13.09 11.69 15.30
C GLN A 20 14.56 11.29 15.13
N LYS A 21 14.81 10.20 14.41
CA LYS A 21 16.16 9.72 14.09
C LYS A 21 16.44 9.93 12.63
N THR A 22 17.68 10.27 12.31
CA THR A 22 18.13 10.42 10.92
C THR A 22 18.77 9.13 10.47
N SER A 23 18.16 8.48 9.48
CA SER A 23 18.77 7.42 8.69
C SER A 23 19.55 8.01 7.52
N SER A 24 20.70 7.42 7.19
CA SER A 24 21.56 7.80 6.06
C SER A 24 21.90 6.59 5.21
N ILE A 25 21.51 6.63 3.94
CA ILE A 25 21.70 5.54 2.98
C ILE A 25 22.59 6.05 1.86
N ALA A 26 23.84 5.59 1.84
CA ALA A 26 24.78 5.85 0.76
C ALA A 26 24.51 4.85 -0.37
N ILE A 27 24.03 5.34 -1.51
CA ILE A 27 23.61 4.53 -2.64
C ILE A 27 24.71 4.54 -3.70
N THR A 28 25.12 3.37 -4.17
CA THR A 28 26.01 3.17 -5.31
C THR A 28 25.24 2.54 -6.45
N LEU A 29 25.32 3.10 -7.65
CA LEU A 29 24.71 2.56 -8.87
C LEU A 29 25.72 1.70 -9.64
N LYS A 30 25.24 0.59 -10.19
CA LYS A 30 25.99 -0.27 -11.12
C LYS A 30 25.18 -0.49 -12.39
N ASN A 31 25.82 -0.32 -13.53
CA ASN A 31 25.25 -0.44 -14.89
C ASN A 31 24.15 0.60 -15.21
N ILE A 32 24.03 1.64 -14.41
CA ILE A 32 23.12 2.78 -14.60
C ILE A 32 23.75 4.00 -13.91
N THR A 33 23.45 5.21 -14.40
CA THR A 33 23.96 6.48 -13.86
C THR A 33 22.87 7.33 -13.20
N ASP A 34 21.61 6.96 -13.40
CA ASP A 34 20.47 7.68 -12.85
C ASP A 34 19.65 6.77 -11.93
N ILE A 35 19.13 7.37 -10.87
CA ILE A 35 18.20 6.72 -9.95
C ILE A 35 16.95 7.58 -9.82
N ASN A 36 15.80 6.92 -9.94
CA ASN A 36 14.52 7.44 -9.53
C ASN A 36 14.24 6.96 -8.09
N VAL A 37 13.97 7.91 -7.20
CA VAL A 37 13.64 7.62 -5.80
C VAL A 37 12.24 8.11 -5.52
N GLU A 38 11.33 7.18 -5.29
CA GLU A 38 9.92 7.50 -5.05
C GLU A 38 9.53 7.17 -3.61
N GLN A 39 9.00 8.18 -2.92
CA GLN A 39 8.05 7.96 -1.83
C GLN A 39 6.69 7.87 -2.50
N LEU A 40 6.03 6.72 -2.41
CA LEU A 40 4.69 6.61 -2.98
C LEU A 40 3.73 7.38 -2.08
N ASN A 41 3.37 8.58 -2.52
CA ASN A 41 2.47 9.47 -1.80
C ASN A 41 1.06 8.89 -1.76
N PHE A 42 0.36 9.22 -0.68
CA PHE A 42 -1.08 9.03 -0.54
C PHE A 42 -1.83 9.67 -1.72
N PHE A 43 -2.89 9.01 -2.19
CA PHE A 43 -3.82 9.47 -3.25
C PHE A 43 -3.28 9.64 -4.68
N GLU A 44 -1.97 9.62 -4.92
CA GLU A 44 -1.37 9.73 -6.27
C GLU A 44 -0.75 8.40 -6.71
N GLN A 45 -1.31 7.77 -7.74
CA GLN A 45 -0.69 6.60 -8.36
C GLN A 45 0.38 7.01 -9.37
N PRO A 46 1.52 6.31 -9.45
CA PRO A 46 2.20 6.15 -10.72
C PRO A 46 1.31 5.34 -11.66
N ARG A 47 1.25 5.72 -12.94
CA ARG A 47 0.44 5.06 -13.98
C ARG A 47 0.69 3.54 -14.14
N SER A 48 1.79 3.02 -13.58
CA SER A 48 2.22 1.63 -13.67
C SER A 48 1.38 0.63 -12.87
N TYR A 49 0.43 1.10 -12.05
CA TYR A 49 -0.52 0.23 -11.32
C TYR A 49 -1.88 0.07 -12.02
N ASN A 50 -2.05 0.63 -13.22
CA ASN A 50 -3.14 0.19 -14.09
C ASN A 50 -2.86 -1.27 -14.48
N LEU A 51 -3.89 -2.11 -14.40
CA LEU A 51 -3.87 -3.58 -14.57
C LEU A 51 -3.41 -4.07 -15.96
N GLU A 52 -3.01 -3.17 -16.85
CA GLU A 52 -2.38 -3.49 -18.12
C GLU A 52 -0.88 -3.30 -17.96
N ARG A 53 -0.11 -4.35 -18.29
CA ARG A 53 1.34 -4.23 -18.41
C ARG A 53 1.61 -3.02 -19.32
N PRO A 54 2.26 -1.95 -18.85
CA PRO A 54 2.61 -0.83 -19.72
C PRO A 54 3.41 -1.37 -20.90
N SER A 55 3.13 -0.87 -22.10
CA SER A 55 3.88 -1.26 -23.30
C SER A 55 5.38 -1.04 -23.10
N ASP A 56 6.23 -1.76 -23.84
CA ASP A 56 7.69 -1.61 -23.69
C ASP A 56 8.17 -0.15 -23.96
N ASP A 57 7.39 0.61 -24.74
CA ASP A 57 7.60 2.05 -24.95
C ASP A 57 7.12 2.90 -23.77
N GLU A 58 5.98 2.60 -23.16
CA GLU A 58 5.55 3.25 -21.90
C GLU A 58 6.49 2.93 -20.75
N LEU A 59 7.03 1.71 -20.70
CA LEU A 59 8.06 1.28 -19.77
C LEU A 59 9.37 2.00 -20.01
N ARG A 60 9.83 2.11 -21.26
CA ARG A 60 10.98 2.94 -21.60
C ARG A 60 10.74 4.39 -21.23
N ILE A 61 9.52 4.90 -21.40
CA ILE A 61 9.15 6.27 -21.01
C ILE A 61 9.09 6.39 -19.48
N LEU A 62 8.58 5.41 -18.72
CA LEU A 62 8.57 5.39 -17.25
C LEU A 62 9.98 5.27 -16.67
N LEU A 63 10.82 4.40 -17.23
CA LEU A 63 12.23 4.22 -16.87
C LEU A 63 13.10 5.42 -17.33
N LYS A 64 12.71 6.13 -18.40
CA LYS A 64 13.31 7.41 -18.83
C LYS A 64 12.68 8.64 -18.17
N ARG A 65 11.61 8.50 -17.38
CA ARG A 65 10.90 9.62 -16.76
C ARG A 65 11.57 9.98 -15.43
N GLY A 66 12.54 10.87 -15.56
CA GLY A 66 12.83 11.85 -14.53
C GLY A 66 13.80 11.36 -13.46
N TYR A 67 14.94 12.03 -13.42
CA TYR A 67 15.72 12.21 -12.22
C TYR A 67 14.84 12.91 -11.17
N ASN A 68 14.06 12.14 -10.42
CA ASN A 68 13.26 12.65 -9.31
C ASN A 68 14.02 12.35 -8.02
N LEU A 69 14.73 13.36 -7.53
CA LEU A 69 15.34 13.34 -6.21
C LEU A 69 14.47 14.16 -5.27
N PRO A 70 13.63 13.52 -4.44
CA PRO A 70 12.71 14.26 -3.59
C PRO A 70 13.48 15.02 -2.51
N ARG A 71 12.98 16.20 -2.18
CA ARG A 71 13.48 17.02 -1.08
C ARG A 71 12.33 17.58 -0.26
N SER A 72 12.30 17.22 1.00
CA SER A 72 11.41 17.73 2.04
C SER A 72 12.19 17.87 3.35
N ALA A 73 11.56 18.44 4.39
CA ALA A 73 12.18 18.58 5.71
C ALA A 73 12.59 17.24 6.34
N PHE A 74 11.94 16.15 5.96
CA PHE A 74 12.09 14.83 6.56
C PHE A 74 12.69 13.79 5.61
N PHE A 75 12.84 14.10 4.34
CA PHE A 75 13.36 13.18 3.33
C PHE A 75 14.14 13.96 2.27
N ASN A 76 15.38 13.58 2.00
CA ASN A 76 16.22 14.27 1.01
C ASN A 76 17.12 13.28 0.30
N VAL A 77 17.09 13.31 -1.04
CA VAL A 77 18.06 12.60 -1.87
C VAL A 77 18.96 13.61 -2.57
N SER A 78 20.27 13.40 -2.49
CA SER A 78 21.27 14.24 -3.16
C SER A 78 22.24 13.38 -3.97
N LYS A 79 22.46 13.75 -5.23
CA LYS A 79 23.54 13.19 -6.04
C LYS A 79 24.89 13.70 -5.54
N ILE A 80 25.84 12.79 -5.38
CA ILE A 80 27.23 13.10 -5.04
C ILE A 80 28.05 13.13 -6.35
N ASP A 81 27.91 12.09 -7.17
CA ASP A 81 28.48 11.96 -8.51
C ASP A 81 27.60 11.05 -9.38
N ASP A 82 28.06 10.68 -10.57
CA ASP A 82 27.28 9.87 -11.54
C ASP A 82 26.93 8.45 -11.08
N HIS A 83 27.58 7.94 -10.03
CA HIS A 83 27.31 6.61 -9.51
C HIS A 83 26.95 6.62 -8.02
N HIS A 84 27.05 7.76 -7.34
CA HIS A 84 26.85 7.85 -5.90
C HIS A 84 25.78 8.87 -5.52
N TYR A 85 24.87 8.43 -4.63
CA TYR A 85 23.78 9.23 -4.10
C TYR A 85 23.72 9.08 -2.58
N LEU A 86 23.14 10.06 -1.91
CA LEU A 86 22.88 10.02 -0.47
C LEU A 86 21.40 10.29 -0.22
N LEU A 87 20.71 9.31 0.36
CA LEU A 87 19.36 9.44 0.85
C LEU A 87 19.41 9.64 2.37
N LYS A 88 18.80 10.74 2.84
CA LYS A 88 18.59 11.03 4.27
C LYS A 88 17.10 10.99 4.59
N TYR A 89 16.73 10.27 5.64
CA TYR A 89 15.35 10.19 6.13
C TYR A 89 15.31 10.48 7.62
N ARG A 90 14.53 11.47 8.05
CA ARG A 90 14.41 11.91 9.44
C ARG A 90 12.98 11.66 9.92
N SER A 91 12.81 10.60 10.70
CA SER A 91 11.51 10.18 11.22
C SER A 91 11.67 9.34 12.48
N ASP A 92 10.60 9.16 13.22
CA ASP A 92 10.47 8.18 14.28
C ASP A 92 9.79 6.88 13.80
N LYS A 93 9.23 6.88 12.57
CA LYS A 93 8.54 5.76 11.94
C LYS A 93 9.32 5.21 10.75
N PRO A 94 9.20 3.91 10.45
CA PRO A 94 9.78 3.34 9.24
C PRO A 94 9.03 3.80 7.97
N GLU A 95 9.72 3.70 6.83
CA GLU A 95 9.21 4.11 5.51
C GLU A 95 9.52 3.06 4.46
N MET A 96 8.61 2.88 3.50
CA MET A 96 8.89 2.13 2.27
C MET A 96 9.27 3.10 1.15
N VAL A 97 10.46 2.96 0.59
CA VAL A 97 10.96 3.79 -0.51
C VAL A 97 11.28 2.92 -1.71
N TYR A 98 11.04 3.42 -2.91
CA TYR A 98 11.28 2.68 -4.14
C TYR A 98 12.47 3.28 -4.88
N LEU A 99 13.48 2.45 -5.12
CA LEU A 99 14.67 2.78 -5.91
C LEU A 99 14.53 2.13 -7.27
N ASN A 100 14.24 2.91 -8.32
CA ASN A 100 13.90 2.37 -9.64
C ASN A 100 12.87 1.23 -9.53
N TYR A 101 11.76 1.48 -8.84
CA TYR A 101 10.68 0.52 -8.55
C TYR A 101 11.06 -0.67 -7.63
N ARG A 102 12.27 -0.73 -7.09
CA ARG A 102 12.64 -1.71 -6.07
C ARG A 102 12.38 -1.19 -4.65
N PRO A 103 11.48 -1.82 -3.88
CA PRO A 103 11.20 -1.35 -2.54
C PRO A 103 12.34 -1.68 -1.58
N ILE A 104 12.66 -0.71 -0.73
CA ILE A 104 13.53 -0.80 0.44
C ILE A 104 12.77 -0.32 1.68
N TYR A 105 13.04 -0.93 2.82
CA TYR A 105 12.42 -0.57 4.10
C TYR A 105 13.42 0.16 4.98
N ILE A 106 13.24 1.47 5.12
CA ILE A 106 14.13 2.34 5.90
C ILE A 106 13.71 2.28 7.37
N THR A 107 14.61 1.81 8.24
CA THR A 107 14.38 1.86 9.69
C THR A 107 15.00 3.14 10.27
N PRO A 108 14.30 3.87 11.17
CA PRO A 108 14.82 5.11 11.77
C PRO A 108 16.17 4.96 12.47
N GLY A 109 17.14 5.79 12.08
CA GLY A 109 18.49 5.83 12.63
C GLY A 109 19.48 4.85 11.99
N ASP A 110 19.11 4.18 10.91
CA ASP A 110 20.02 3.27 10.20
C ASP A 110 21.06 4.04 9.37
N SER A 111 22.29 3.52 9.35
CA SER A 111 23.35 3.94 8.43
C SER A 111 23.72 2.75 7.55
N VAL A 112 23.45 2.87 6.24
CA VAL A 112 23.52 1.75 5.29
C VAL A 112 24.27 2.17 4.03
N GLN A 113 25.12 1.27 3.54
CA GLN A 113 25.67 1.33 2.19
C GLN A 113 24.85 0.39 1.30
N LEU A 114 24.29 0.92 0.22
CA LEU A 114 23.37 0.20 -0.66
C LEU A 114 23.85 0.27 -2.10
N THR A 115 24.12 -0.87 -2.71
CA THR A 115 24.37 -0.94 -4.15
C THR A 115 23.10 -1.35 -4.87
N TYR A 116 22.64 -0.55 -5.82
CA TYR A 116 21.64 -0.94 -6.81
C TYR A 116 22.34 -1.32 -8.11
N LYS A 117 22.10 -2.53 -8.58
CA LYS A 117 22.66 -3.05 -9.84
C LYS A 117 21.54 -3.30 -10.82
N MET A 118 21.54 -2.56 -11.93
CA MET A 118 20.69 -2.85 -13.08
C MET A 118 21.25 -4.06 -13.83
N VAL A 119 20.42 -5.07 -14.08
CA VAL A 119 20.88 -6.32 -14.68
C VAL A 119 20.51 -6.43 -16.18
N GLY A 120 19.47 -5.73 -16.62
CA GLY A 120 19.17 -5.56 -18.05
C GLY A 120 17.92 -4.70 -18.28
N PRO A 121 17.75 -4.14 -19.49
CA PRO A 121 16.54 -3.39 -19.87
C PRO A 121 15.35 -4.30 -20.23
N ASP A 122 15.59 -5.59 -20.47
CA ASP A 122 14.59 -6.54 -20.95
C ASP A 122 14.00 -7.35 -19.79
N TRP A 123 12.68 -7.34 -19.65
CA TRP A 123 11.91 -8.03 -18.59
C TRP A 123 12.15 -9.54 -18.48
N ASN A 124 12.74 -10.16 -19.51
CA ASN A 124 13.06 -11.59 -19.56
C ASN A 124 14.49 -11.91 -19.06
N SER A 125 15.29 -10.89 -18.76
CA SER A 125 16.63 -11.05 -18.16
C SER A 125 16.55 -10.98 -16.64
N ASP A 126 17.59 -11.50 -15.96
CA ASP A 126 17.74 -11.43 -14.50
C ASP A 126 17.32 -10.05 -13.98
N GLN A 127 16.49 -10.01 -12.95
CA GLN A 127 15.96 -8.75 -12.46
C GLN A 127 17.04 -7.96 -11.71
N ASP A 128 16.87 -6.63 -11.60
CA ASP A 128 17.75 -5.77 -10.79
C ASP A 128 18.05 -6.32 -9.39
N SER A 129 19.13 -5.89 -8.78
CA SER A 129 19.51 -6.40 -7.46
C SER A 129 19.96 -5.31 -6.51
N LEU A 130 19.66 -5.52 -5.24
CA LEU A 130 20.09 -4.67 -4.13
C LEU A 130 21.11 -5.41 -3.26
N ILE A 131 22.22 -4.78 -2.94
CA ILE A 131 23.21 -5.31 -1.99
C ILE A 131 23.42 -4.26 -0.91
N ALA A 132 23.18 -4.61 0.35
CA ALA A 132 23.23 -3.67 1.45
C ALA A 132 24.20 -4.13 2.54
N TYR A 133 24.91 -3.17 3.14
CA TYR A 133 25.78 -3.34 4.30
C TYR A 133 25.43 -2.32 5.38
N GLY A 134 25.63 -2.68 6.65
CA GLY A 134 25.27 -1.88 7.80
C GLY A 134 24.18 -2.53 8.65
N LYS A 135 23.66 -1.78 9.63
CA LYS A 135 22.61 -2.28 10.52
C LYS A 135 21.32 -2.53 9.73
N ASN A 136 20.63 -3.63 10.03
CA ASN A 136 19.38 -4.03 9.38
C ASN A 136 19.47 -4.14 7.84
N SER A 137 20.65 -4.42 7.27
CA SER A 137 20.84 -4.45 5.82
C SER A 137 19.83 -5.32 5.06
N SER A 138 19.34 -6.40 5.68
CA SER A 138 18.30 -7.28 5.13
C SER A 138 16.96 -6.56 4.85
N ASN A 139 16.64 -5.48 5.56
CA ASN A 139 15.47 -4.64 5.29
C ASN A 139 15.59 -3.86 3.96
N TYR A 140 16.81 -3.72 3.44
CA TYR A 140 17.08 -3.03 2.17
C TYR A 140 17.27 -4.01 1.02
N MET A 141 17.29 -5.31 1.29
CA MET A 141 17.46 -6.38 0.30
C MET A 141 16.27 -7.33 0.23
N PHE A 142 15.22 -7.13 1.05
CA PHE A 142 14.11 -8.09 1.17
C PHE A 142 13.42 -8.36 -0.16
N SER A 143 13.34 -7.35 -1.04
CA SER A 143 12.71 -7.47 -2.34
C SER A 143 13.41 -8.50 -3.23
N ASN A 144 14.73 -8.71 -3.09
CA ASN A 144 15.45 -9.77 -3.81
C ASN A 144 14.94 -11.18 -3.46
N TYR A 145 14.31 -11.36 -2.30
CA TYR A 145 13.80 -12.65 -1.83
C TYR A 145 12.33 -12.88 -2.25
N MET A 146 11.60 -11.83 -2.62
CA MET A 146 10.20 -11.94 -3.05
C MET A 146 10.07 -12.58 -4.43
N PHE A 147 11.06 -12.41 -5.30
CA PHE A 147 10.99 -12.82 -6.70
C PHE A 147 11.59 -14.20 -6.99
N ASN A 148 12.25 -14.81 -5.99
CA ASN A 148 12.89 -16.10 -6.13
C ASN A 148 11.93 -17.24 -5.73
N ARG A 149 11.10 -17.69 -6.69
CA ARG A 149 10.69 -19.10 -6.97
C ARG A 149 9.21 -19.29 -7.33
N THR A 150 9.03 -20.20 -8.30
CA THR A 150 7.97 -21.13 -8.75
C THR A 150 6.65 -21.33 -7.97
N LEU A 151 6.20 -20.41 -7.12
CA LEU A 151 4.86 -20.52 -6.51
C LEU A 151 3.76 -20.10 -7.49
N SER A 152 4.07 -19.25 -8.49
CA SER A 152 3.13 -18.81 -9.53
C SER A 152 2.47 -19.96 -10.30
N LYS A 153 3.14 -21.11 -10.46
CA LYS A 153 2.55 -22.32 -11.08
C LYS A 153 1.36 -22.91 -10.31
N HIS A 154 1.16 -22.50 -9.05
CA HIS A 154 0.08 -22.97 -8.18
C HIS A 154 -1.04 -21.93 -8.03
N LYS A 155 -0.95 -20.77 -8.68
CA LYS A 155 -2.05 -19.79 -8.66
C LYS A 155 -3.24 -20.41 -9.42
N PRO A 156 -4.45 -20.45 -8.83
CA PRO A 156 -5.61 -21.02 -9.51
C PRO A 156 -5.97 -20.19 -10.75
N ASP A 157 -6.29 -20.89 -11.85
CA ASP A 157 -6.79 -20.28 -13.09
C ASP A 157 -8.32 -20.22 -13.05
N SER A 158 -8.89 -19.02 -13.02
CA SER A 158 -10.34 -18.77 -12.98
C SER A 158 -11.10 -19.43 -14.14
N LYS A 159 -10.42 -19.73 -15.26
CA LYS A 159 -11.00 -20.36 -16.46
C LYS A 159 -11.04 -21.89 -16.40
N ASN A 160 -10.55 -22.49 -15.31
CA ASN A 160 -10.58 -23.93 -15.17
C ASN A 160 -12.02 -24.42 -14.93
N VAL A 161 -12.48 -25.34 -15.78
CA VAL A 161 -13.83 -25.93 -15.78
C VAL A 161 -14.28 -26.44 -14.41
N LYS A 162 -13.33 -26.86 -13.54
CA LYS A 162 -13.66 -27.31 -12.18
C LYS A 162 -14.31 -26.23 -11.30
N TYR A 163 -14.21 -24.95 -11.68
CA TYR A 163 -14.77 -23.81 -10.95
C TYR A 163 -16.14 -23.34 -11.46
N ASP A 164 -16.54 -23.72 -12.67
CA ASP A 164 -17.78 -23.26 -13.34
C ASP A 164 -19.02 -23.50 -12.47
N GLN A 165 -19.04 -24.62 -11.74
CA GLN A 165 -20.16 -25.03 -10.90
C GLN A 165 -19.92 -24.79 -9.40
N ASN A 166 -18.76 -24.31 -8.98
CA ASN A 166 -18.54 -23.97 -7.57
C ASN A 166 -17.42 -22.95 -7.39
N VAL A 167 -17.80 -21.67 -7.35
CA VAL A 167 -16.85 -20.56 -7.14
C VAL A 167 -16.21 -20.57 -5.75
N GLN A 168 -16.79 -21.31 -4.79
CA GLN A 168 -16.17 -21.52 -3.47
C GLN A 168 -14.83 -22.24 -3.60
N HIS A 169 -14.73 -23.25 -4.47
CA HIS A 169 -13.47 -23.98 -4.67
C HIS A 169 -12.39 -23.07 -5.25
N PHE A 170 -12.75 -22.16 -6.15
CA PHE A 170 -11.82 -21.16 -6.68
C PHE A 170 -11.30 -20.24 -5.57
N TYR A 171 -12.21 -19.72 -4.74
CA TYR A 171 -11.86 -18.90 -3.58
C TYR A 171 -10.94 -19.65 -2.60
N ASP A 172 -11.27 -20.90 -2.25
CA ASP A 172 -10.50 -21.70 -1.30
C ASP A 172 -9.09 -22.01 -1.84
N ASP A 173 -8.97 -22.36 -3.13
CA ASP A 173 -7.68 -22.58 -3.79
C ASP A 173 -6.84 -21.29 -3.82
N LEU A 174 -7.48 -20.12 -4.01
CA LEU A 174 -6.79 -18.83 -3.98
C LEU A 174 -6.31 -18.48 -2.56
N VAL A 175 -7.15 -18.70 -1.54
CA VAL A 175 -6.76 -18.54 -0.12
C VAL A 175 -5.56 -19.42 0.19
N LYS A 176 -5.59 -20.69 -0.22
CA LYS A 176 -4.51 -21.64 -0.02
C LYS A 176 -3.22 -21.20 -0.71
N PHE A 177 -3.30 -20.68 -1.94
CA PHE A 177 -2.15 -20.12 -2.64
C PHE A 177 -1.48 -18.99 -1.83
N TYR A 178 -2.25 -18.06 -1.29
CA TYR A 178 -1.70 -16.98 -0.45
C TYR A 178 -1.14 -17.48 0.89
N GLN A 179 -1.77 -18.47 1.52
CA GLN A 179 -1.24 -19.12 2.73
C GLN A 179 0.09 -19.83 2.47
N MET A 180 0.22 -20.58 1.38
CA MET A 180 1.48 -21.23 1.02
C MET A 180 2.61 -20.21 0.78
N ASN A 181 2.30 -19.04 0.23
CA ASN A 181 3.25 -17.94 0.11
C ASN A 181 3.64 -17.38 1.48
N ASP A 182 2.69 -17.19 2.40
CA ASP A 182 2.96 -16.77 3.79
C ASP A 182 3.93 -17.74 4.48
N ASP A 183 3.59 -19.04 4.44
CA ASP A 183 4.32 -20.13 5.11
C ASP A 183 5.76 -20.28 4.58
N PHE A 184 5.98 -19.96 3.30
CA PHE A 184 7.31 -19.98 2.69
C PHE A 184 8.11 -18.70 2.98
N LEU A 185 7.51 -17.52 2.76
CA LEU A 185 8.23 -16.25 2.78
C LEU A 185 8.57 -15.79 4.19
N GLN A 186 7.69 -16.02 5.18
CA GLN A 186 7.93 -15.56 6.54
C GLN A 186 9.19 -16.20 7.18
N PRO A 187 9.37 -17.54 7.13
CA PRO A 187 10.62 -18.17 7.58
C PRO A 187 11.83 -17.71 6.77
N LEU A 188 11.68 -17.51 5.46
CA LEU A 188 12.76 -17.01 4.60
C LEU A 188 13.24 -15.63 5.05
N PHE A 189 12.33 -14.67 5.24
CA PHE A 189 12.69 -13.33 5.70
C PHE A 189 13.31 -13.33 7.09
N THR A 190 12.79 -14.17 7.98
CA THR A 190 13.34 -14.35 9.33
C THR A 190 14.78 -14.85 9.26
N LYS A 191 15.02 -15.91 8.49
CA LYS A 191 16.35 -16.49 8.27
C LYS A 191 17.33 -15.50 7.62
N LYS A 192 16.83 -14.62 6.75
CA LYS A 192 17.62 -13.56 6.12
C LYS A 192 17.88 -12.38 7.04
N GLY A 193 17.29 -12.32 8.23
CA GLY A 193 17.51 -11.25 9.21
C GLY A 193 16.67 -10.00 8.95
N CYS A 194 15.57 -10.08 8.21
CA CYS A 194 14.63 -8.98 8.08
C CYS A 194 13.97 -8.68 9.45
N ALA A 195 13.74 -7.41 9.74
CA ALA A 195 13.13 -7.01 11.00
C ALA A 195 11.67 -7.49 11.10
N LYS A 196 11.25 -7.92 12.30
CA LYS A 196 9.88 -8.39 12.55
C LYS A 196 8.79 -7.42 12.05
N PRO A 197 8.88 -6.09 12.26
CA PRO A 197 7.89 -5.14 11.74
C PRO A 197 7.72 -5.20 10.21
N LEU A 198 8.82 -5.37 9.46
CA LEU A 198 8.78 -5.54 8.01
C LEU A 198 8.11 -6.87 7.63
N ILE A 199 8.46 -7.97 8.30
CA ILE A 199 7.86 -9.29 8.04
C ILE A 199 6.36 -9.27 8.28
N ASP A 200 5.93 -8.70 9.42
CA ASP A 200 4.52 -8.58 9.77
C ASP A 200 3.77 -7.70 8.77
N TYR A 201 4.39 -6.59 8.31
CA TYR A 201 3.84 -5.75 7.23
C TYR A 201 3.70 -6.53 5.92
N LEU A 202 4.72 -7.27 5.48
CA LEU A 202 4.67 -8.03 4.22
C LEU A 202 3.59 -9.11 4.24
N SER A 203 3.34 -9.75 5.37
CA SER A 203 2.22 -10.69 5.52
C SER A 203 0.87 -9.98 5.38
N ARG A 204 0.68 -8.81 6.01
CA ARG A 204 -0.54 -8.01 5.83
C ARG A 204 -0.70 -7.48 4.41
N LYS A 205 0.39 -7.05 3.78
CA LYS A 205 0.40 -6.65 2.36
C LYS A 205 -0.06 -7.79 1.45
N ARG A 206 0.34 -9.04 1.71
CA ARG A 206 -0.17 -10.19 0.93
C ARG A 206 -1.67 -10.41 1.09
N ARG A 207 -2.26 -10.10 2.25
CA ARG A 207 -3.73 -10.08 2.41
C ARG A 207 -4.38 -8.98 1.58
N ILE A 208 -3.73 -7.82 1.47
CA ILE A 208 -4.16 -6.74 0.57
C ILE A 208 -4.07 -7.21 -0.90
N ASP A 209 -2.98 -7.87 -1.29
CA ASP A 209 -2.81 -8.42 -2.64
C ASP A 209 -3.88 -9.47 -2.97
N PHE A 210 -4.26 -10.31 -2.00
CA PHE A 210 -5.38 -11.25 -2.13
C PHE A 210 -6.72 -10.55 -2.40
N LEU A 211 -7.01 -9.44 -1.70
CA LEU A 211 -8.23 -8.68 -1.94
C LEU A 211 -8.25 -8.05 -3.35
N PHE A 212 -7.10 -7.63 -3.87
CA PHE A 212 -7.01 -7.18 -5.27
C PHE A 212 -7.32 -8.29 -6.27
N ASP A 213 -6.72 -9.46 -6.07
CA ASP A 213 -6.99 -10.63 -6.92
C ASP A 213 -8.49 -10.95 -6.90
N LEU A 214 -9.14 -10.91 -5.74
CA LEU A 214 -10.59 -11.12 -5.64
C LEU A 214 -11.39 -10.11 -6.47
N TYR A 215 -11.06 -8.81 -6.45
CA TYR A 215 -11.73 -7.82 -7.28
C TYR A 215 -11.51 -8.04 -8.76
N TYR A 216 -10.28 -8.40 -9.15
CA TYR A 216 -9.94 -8.74 -10.53
C TYR A 216 -10.78 -9.93 -11.02
N TYR A 217 -10.85 -11.00 -10.24
CA TYR A 217 -11.64 -12.18 -10.61
C TYR A 217 -13.15 -11.93 -10.59
N GLU A 218 -13.65 -11.02 -9.77
CA GLU A 218 -15.07 -10.61 -9.82
C GLU A 218 -15.38 -9.96 -11.17
N GLN A 219 -14.49 -9.08 -11.64
CA GLN A 219 -14.63 -8.46 -12.96
C GLN A 219 -14.55 -9.52 -14.07
N GLU A 220 -13.59 -10.45 -14.03
CA GLU A 220 -13.54 -11.55 -15.00
C GLU A 220 -14.81 -12.38 -15.00
N PHE A 221 -15.36 -12.71 -13.83
CA PHE A 221 -16.61 -13.46 -13.72
C PHE A 221 -17.82 -12.65 -14.21
N GLN A 222 -17.82 -11.33 -14.03
CA GLN A 222 -18.84 -10.45 -14.58
C GLN A 222 -18.81 -10.41 -16.11
N GLU A 223 -17.62 -10.23 -16.70
CA GLU A 223 -17.42 -10.19 -18.16
C GLU A 223 -17.82 -11.52 -18.82
N ASN A 224 -17.53 -12.64 -18.16
CA ASN A 224 -17.89 -13.98 -18.63
C ASN A 224 -19.31 -14.42 -18.22
N LYS A 225 -20.11 -13.54 -17.61
CA LYS A 225 -21.49 -13.83 -17.14
C LYS A 225 -21.57 -15.09 -16.28
N HIS A 226 -20.59 -15.28 -15.39
CA HIS A 226 -20.48 -16.48 -14.58
C HIS A 226 -21.72 -16.64 -13.67
N PRO A 227 -22.38 -17.81 -13.65
CA PRO A 227 -23.67 -17.99 -12.96
C PRO A 227 -23.58 -17.81 -11.43
N GLN A 228 -22.37 -17.91 -10.86
CA GLN A 228 -22.13 -17.78 -9.42
C GLN A 228 -21.51 -16.43 -9.00
N LEU A 229 -21.57 -15.40 -9.85
CA LEU A 229 -21.01 -14.08 -9.55
C LEU A 229 -21.51 -13.52 -8.20
N ALA A 230 -22.80 -13.63 -7.90
CA ALA A 230 -23.37 -13.15 -6.63
C ALA A 230 -22.81 -13.88 -5.40
N LYS A 231 -22.59 -15.20 -5.52
CA LYS A 231 -21.97 -16.00 -4.47
C LYS A 231 -20.51 -15.58 -4.28
N PHE A 232 -19.79 -15.33 -5.37
CA PHE A 232 -18.42 -14.84 -5.30
C PHE A 232 -18.34 -13.45 -4.64
N GLY A 233 -19.21 -12.52 -5.02
CA GLY A 233 -19.30 -11.21 -4.40
C GLY A 233 -19.52 -11.29 -2.87
N SER A 234 -20.34 -12.23 -2.40
CA SER A 234 -20.53 -12.45 -0.96
C SER A 234 -19.25 -12.92 -0.24
N LEU A 235 -18.41 -13.72 -0.93
CA LEU A 235 -17.10 -14.13 -0.39
C LEU A 235 -16.12 -12.96 -0.31
N ILE A 236 -16.19 -12.03 -1.26
CA ILE A 236 -15.39 -10.80 -1.24
C ILE A 236 -15.80 -9.90 -0.07
N ASP A 237 -17.11 -9.71 0.15
CA ASP A 237 -17.63 -8.94 1.30
C ASP A 237 -17.15 -9.52 2.63
N SER A 238 -17.24 -10.85 2.77
CA SER A 238 -16.74 -11.57 3.94
C SER A 238 -15.23 -11.40 4.11
N ALA A 239 -14.45 -11.59 3.04
CA ALA A 239 -12.99 -11.48 3.07
C ALA A 239 -12.54 -10.07 3.49
N PHE A 240 -13.13 -9.03 2.90
CA PHE A 240 -12.80 -7.64 3.21
C PHE A 240 -13.17 -7.30 4.65
N THR A 241 -14.40 -7.61 5.08
CA THR A 241 -14.90 -7.28 6.42
C THR A 241 -14.11 -7.98 7.52
N ASN A 242 -13.67 -9.22 7.29
CA ASN A 242 -12.87 -9.99 8.23
C ASN A 242 -11.36 -9.67 8.18
N THR A 243 -10.92 -8.85 7.23
CA THR A 243 -9.51 -8.44 7.14
C THR A 243 -9.19 -7.37 8.17
N LYS A 244 -8.15 -7.61 8.98
CA LYS A 244 -7.64 -6.61 9.94
C LYS A 244 -6.68 -5.65 9.23
N PHE A 245 -7.14 -4.42 9.00
CA PHE A 245 -6.33 -3.34 8.46
C PHE A 245 -5.62 -2.57 9.58
N ASN A 246 -4.31 -2.35 9.44
CA ASN A 246 -3.52 -1.58 10.40
C ASN A 246 -3.26 -0.17 9.85
N PRO A 247 -3.72 0.90 10.54
CA PRO A 247 -3.49 2.27 10.09
C PRO A 247 -2.02 2.61 9.84
N ALA A 248 -1.09 2.01 10.59
CA ALA A 248 0.34 2.25 10.42
C ALA A 248 0.91 1.73 9.08
N ASP A 249 0.20 0.82 8.39
CA ASP A 249 0.66 0.31 7.09
C ASP A 249 0.44 1.31 5.95
N THR A 250 -0.40 2.33 6.14
CA THR A 250 -0.63 3.38 5.14
C THR A 250 0.66 4.15 4.79
N SER A 251 1.53 4.38 5.77
CA SER A 251 2.86 5.00 5.54
C SER A 251 3.88 4.03 4.94
N LEU A 252 3.51 2.76 4.75
CA LEU A 252 4.38 1.74 4.15
C LEU A 252 3.86 1.29 2.78
N SER A 253 2.60 1.61 2.45
CA SER A 253 1.96 1.20 1.20
C SER A 253 0.68 1.96 0.89
N PHE A 254 0.57 2.45 -0.33
CA PHE A 254 -0.68 2.93 -0.92
C PHE A 254 -1.62 1.79 -1.35
N ALA A 255 -1.14 0.54 -1.37
CA ALA A 255 -1.93 -0.63 -1.80
C ALA A 255 -3.20 -0.82 -0.96
N MET A 256 -3.15 -0.50 0.34
CA MET A 256 -4.30 -0.60 1.23
C MET A 256 -5.43 0.34 0.82
N GLU A 257 -5.09 1.57 0.43
CA GLU A 257 -6.08 2.58 0.03
C GLU A 257 -6.76 2.22 -1.27
N ASN A 258 -6.01 1.64 -2.20
CA ASN A 258 -6.55 1.13 -3.45
C ASN A 258 -7.51 -0.04 -3.21
N VAL A 259 -7.21 -0.92 -2.24
CA VAL A 259 -8.16 -1.95 -1.81
C VAL A 259 -9.44 -1.35 -1.22
N PHE A 260 -9.33 -0.30 -0.41
CA PHE A 260 -10.51 0.44 0.10
C PHE A 260 -11.30 1.09 -1.02
N ARG A 261 -10.61 1.73 -1.97
CA ARG A 261 -11.23 2.38 -3.15
C ARG A 261 -11.93 1.35 -4.03
N GLY A 262 -11.30 0.21 -4.30
CA GLY A 262 -11.88 -0.90 -5.06
C GLY A 262 -13.15 -1.42 -4.39
N TYR A 263 -13.08 -1.69 -3.08
CA TYR A 263 -14.26 -2.12 -2.32
C TYR A 263 -15.38 -1.08 -2.35
N PHE A 264 -15.05 0.20 -2.16
CA PHE A 264 -16.02 1.28 -2.19
C PHE A 264 -16.73 1.40 -3.55
N LYS A 265 -15.98 1.35 -4.65
CA LYS A 265 -16.55 1.31 -6.01
C LYS A 265 -17.48 0.11 -6.21
N ARG A 266 -17.09 -1.04 -5.65
CA ARG A 266 -17.88 -2.26 -5.69
C ARG A 266 -19.19 -2.13 -4.92
N LEU A 267 -19.18 -1.52 -3.72
CA LEU A 267 -20.39 -1.18 -2.99
C LEU A 267 -21.33 -0.31 -3.85
N VAL A 268 -20.80 0.77 -4.42
CA VAL A 268 -21.58 1.69 -5.29
C VAL A 268 -22.22 0.94 -6.47
N ASN A 269 -21.42 0.16 -7.20
CA ASN A 269 -21.86 -0.47 -8.44
C ASN A 269 -22.75 -1.69 -8.21
N VAL A 270 -22.40 -2.54 -7.24
CA VAL A 270 -23.06 -3.84 -7.04
C VAL A 270 -24.18 -3.77 -6.00
N LYS A 271 -23.98 -3.05 -4.89
CA LYS A 271 -24.92 -3.02 -3.75
C LYS A 271 -25.90 -1.85 -3.80
N PHE A 272 -25.49 -0.72 -4.37
CA PHE A 272 -26.24 0.53 -4.37
C PHE A 272 -26.61 1.02 -5.78
N ASN A 273 -26.77 0.11 -6.74
CA ASN A 273 -27.34 0.37 -8.07
C ASN A 273 -26.74 1.58 -8.80
N HIS A 274 -25.41 1.74 -8.74
CA HIS A 274 -24.69 2.86 -9.33
C HIS A 274 -25.15 4.25 -8.85
N LEU A 275 -25.82 4.32 -7.69
CA LEU A 275 -26.39 5.55 -7.13
C LEU A 275 -27.33 6.27 -8.10
N THR A 276 -28.17 5.52 -8.83
CA THR A 276 -29.10 6.11 -9.81
C THR A 276 -30.25 6.92 -9.19
N SER A 277 -30.46 6.80 -7.87
CA SER A 277 -31.53 7.50 -7.14
C SER A 277 -31.03 8.10 -5.81
N ARG A 278 -31.67 9.18 -5.36
CA ARG A 278 -31.46 9.75 -4.00
C ARG A 278 -31.57 8.70 -2.88
N LYS A 279 -32.49 7.73 -3.02
CA LYS A 279 -32.65 6.64 -2.04
C LYS A 279 -31.39 5.78 -1.96
N ASP A 280 -30.70 5.55 -3.07
CA ASP A 280 -29.45 4.79 -3.10
C ASP A 280 -28.31 5.57 -2.46
N TYR A 281 -28.25 6.90 -2.67
CA TYR A 281 -27.35 7.80 -1.96
C TYR A 281 -27.54 7.74 -0.43
N ASP A 282 -28.78 7.87 0.05
CA ASP A 282 -29.09 7.83 1.49
C ASP A 282 -28.74 6.48 2.10
N ARG A 283 -28.97 5.38 1.37
CA ARG A 283 -28.62 4.02 1.81
C ARG A 283 -27.10 3.82 1.87
N LEU A 284 -26.35 4.26 0.86
CA LEU A 284 -24.89 4.18 0.87
C LEU A 284 -24.32 5.02 2.03
N TYR A 285 -24.79 6.26 2.20
CA TYR A 285 -24.35 7.12 3.29
C TYR A 285 -24.59 6.47 4.67
N SER A 286 -25.78 5.90 4.88
CA SER A 286 -26.10 5.17 6.11
C SER A 286 -25.19 3.95 6.33
N ASP A 287 -24.89 3.20 5.28
CA ASP A 287 -23.98 2.03 5.32
C ASP A 287 -22.55 2.46 5.73
N ILE A 288 -22.04 3.54 5.13
CA ILE A 288 -20.71 4.10 5.47
C ILE A 288 -20.69 4.60 6.91
N LYS A 289 -21.68 5.42 7.30
CA LYS A 289 -21.74 6.04 8.64
C LYS A 289 -21.68 4.99 9.75
N ASN A 290 -22.35 3.86 9.52
CA ASN A 290 -22.44 2.74 10.45
C ASN A 290 -21.36 1.66 10.23
N TYR A 291 -20.37 1.91 9.35
CA TYR A 291 -19.33 0.94 9.07
C TYR A 291 -18.49 0.65 10.34
N PRO A 292 -18.32 -0.62 10.76
CA PRO A 292 -17.78 -0.95 12.08
C PRO A 292 -16.35 -0.46 12.34
N ASN A 293 -15.52 -0.42 11.29
CA ASN A 293 -14.12 -0.02 11.39
C ASN A 293 -13.99 1.49 11.14
N PRO A 294 -13.69 2.33 12.17
CA PRO A 294 -13.63 3.78 12.02
C PRO A 294 -12.55 4.23 11.03
N PHE A 295 -11.43 3.50 10.98
CA PHE A 295 -10.33 3.81 10.08
C PHE A 295 -10.75 3.64 8.60
N ILE A 296 -11.45 2.55 8.26
CA ILE A 296 -11.97 2.32 6.91
C ILE A 296 -13.12 3.29 6.58
N ARG A 297 -13.98 3.55 7.57
CA ARG A 297 -15.09 4.51 7.43
C ARG A 297 -14.61 5.88 6.98
N GLU A 298 -13.52 6.40 7.54
CA GLU A 298 -12.94 7.69 7.14
C GLU A 298 -12.55 7.69 5.64
N TYR A 299 -12.01 6.59 5.12
CA TYR A 299 -11.72 6.45 3.68
C TYR A 299 -12.98 6.42 2.83
N PHE A 300 -14.02 5.69 3.25
CA PHE A 300 -15.27 5.64 2.49
C PHE A 300 -15.99 6.99 2.47
N LEU A 301 -16.01 7.72 3.58
CA LEU A 301 -16.52 9.09 3.63
C LEU A 301 -15.74 9.99 2.67
N TYR A 302 -14.42 9.91 2.70
CA TYR A 302 -13.57 10.64 1.77
C TYR A 302 -13.88 10.29 0.30
N PHE A 303 -13.96 9.01 -0.06
CA PHE A 303 -14.27 8.61 -1.44
C PHE A 303 -15.69 9.00 -1.88
N PHE A 304 -16.65 8.96 -0.95
CA PHE A 304 -18.00 9.42 -1.21
C PHE A 304 -18.02 10.93 -1.50
N ALA A 305 -17.34 11.72 -0.67
CA ALA A 305 -17.19 13.15 -0.88
C ALA A 305 -16.46 13.45 -2.19
N MET A 306 -15.30 12.84 -2.45
CA MET A 306 -14.50 13.16 -3.64
C MET A 306 -15.21 12.84 -4.95
N ASN A 307 -15.89 11.70 -5.04
CA ASN A 307 -16.39 11.19 -6.32
C ASN A 307 -17.87 11.51 -6.57
N TYR A 308 -18.65 11.79 -5.52
CA TYR A 308 -20.11 11.88 -5.62
C TYR A 308 -20.71 13.15 -4.98
N TYR A 309 -19.88 14.10 -4.53
CA TYR A 309 -20.37 15.33 -3.90
C TYR A 309 -21.12 16.27 -4.85
N LYS A 310 -20.72 16.33 -6.12
CA LYS A 310 -21.33 17.23 -7.12
C LYS A 310 -22.60 16.68 -7.75
N ASP A 311 -23.06 15.49 -7.34
CA ASP A 311 -24.28 14.91 -7.87
C ASP A 311 -25.52 15.62 -7.27
N PRO A 312 -26.43 16.17 -8.08
CA PRO A 312 -27.64 16.86 -7.60
C PRO A 312 -28.54 16.00 -6.71
N GLN A 313 -28.43 14.67 -6.81
CA GLN A 313 -29.19 13.72 -6.01
C GLN A 313 -28.57 13.47 -4.63
N ASN A 314 -27.34 13.94 -4.38
CA ASN A 314 -26.64 13.80 -3.11
C ASN A 314 -27.10 14.87 -2.10
N ALA A 315 -28.18 14.57 -1.38
CA ALA A 315 -28.73 15.46 -0.35
C ALA A 315 -27.87 15.53 0.94
N ASN A 316 -26.85 14.67 1.09
CA ASN A 316 -26.05 14.56 2.32
C ASN A 316 -24.68 15.25 2.20
N ALA A 317 -24.45 16.04 1.16
CA ALA A 317 -23.15 16.64 0.85
C ALA A 317 -22.55 17.42 2.04
N ALA A 318 -23.35 18.27 2.71
CA ALA A 318 -22.89 19.07 3.86
C ALA A 318 -22.54 18.20 5.08
N ASP A 319 -23.31 17.14 5.34
CA ASP A 319 -23.06 16.22 6.46
C ASP A 319 -21.78 15.40 6.23
N VAL A 320 -21.52 15.02 4.99
CA VAL A 320 -20.30 14.30 4.59
C VAL A 320 -19.08 15.20 4.80
N ASP A 321 -19.15 16.47 4.41
CA ASP A 321 -18.05 17.42 4.60
C ASP A 321 -17.70 17.59 6.08
N ALA A 322 -18.72 17.75 6.94
CA ALA A 322 -18.54 17.85 8.39
C ALA A 322 -17.83 16.59 8.95
N LEU A 323 -18.25 15.39 8.53
CA LEU A 323 -17.64 14.14 8.99
C LEU A 323 -16.22 13.93 8.45
N VAL A 324 -15.89 14.43 7.26
CA VAL A 324 -14.53 14.34 6.72
C VAL A 324 -13.60 15.33 7.44
N GLU A 325 -14.06 16.53 7.81
CA GLU A 325 -13.29 17.47 8.64
C GLU A 325 -13.01 16.91 10.04
N GLU A 326 -13.91 16.10 10.59
CA GLU A 326 -13.73 15.39 11.86
C GLU A 326 -12.81 14.16 11.77
N SER A 327 -12.43 13.73 10.56
CA SER A 327 -11.58 12.55 10.33
C SER A 327 -10.29 12.62 11.16
N LYS A 328 -9.92 11.54 11.85
CA LYS A 328 -8.67 11.49 12.62
C LYS A 328 -7.45 11.33 11.71
N ASN A 329 -7.63 10.85 10.50
CA ASN A 329 -6.58 10.74 9.51
C ASN A 329 -6.23 12.12 8.90
N ALA A 330 -5.09 12.67 9.33
CA ALA A 330 -4.62 13.98 8.88
C ALA A 330 -4.38 14.05 7.36
N ASN A 331 -4.03 12.93 6.71
CA ASN A 331 -3.82 12.88 5.27
C ASN A 331 -5.16 12.98 4.53
N ILE A 332 -6.21 12.32 5.03
CA ILE A 332 -7.58 12.45 4.49
C ILE A 332 -8.07 13.89 4.63
N ARG A 333 -7.94 14.49 5.82
CA ARG A 333 -8.33 15.89 6.03
C ARG A 333 -7.60 16.85 5.11
N LYS A 334 -6.28 16.69 4.96
CA LYS A 334 -5.48 17.53 4.07
C LYS A 334 -5.93 17.36 2.61
N ALA A 335 -6.03 16.13 2.12
CA ALA A 335 -6.45 15.85 0.75
C ALA A 335 -7.88 16.35 0.46
N PHE A 336 -8.74 16.36 1.47
CA PHE A 336 -10.08 16.92 1.37
C PHE A 336 -10.06 18.46 1.30
N LYS A 337 -9.26 19.14 2.12
CA LYS A 337 -9.10 20.60 2.07
C LYS A 337 -8.53 21.09 0.75
N ASP A 338 -7.55 20.38 0.20
CA ASP A 338 -6.94 20.71 -1.08
C ASP A 338 -7.93 20.59 -2.27
N ARG A 339 -9.14 20.01 -2.06
CA ARG A 339 -10.23 19.91 -3.04
C ARG A 339 -11.13 21.15 -3.09
N ILE A 340 -11.36 21.80 -1.94
CA ILE A 340 -12.25 22.97 -1.79
C ILE A 340 -11.50 24.20 -2.28
#